data_AF-G3Q599-F1
#
_entry.id   AF-G3Q599-F1
#
_cell.length_a   1.000
_cell.length_b   1.000
_cell.length_c   1.000
_cell.angle_alpha   90.00
_cell.angle_beta   90.00
_cell.angle_gamma   90.00
#
_symmetry.space_group_name_H-M   'P 1'
#
loop_
_entity.id
_entity.type
_entity.pdbx_description
1 polymer ?
#
loop_
_entity_poly.entity_id
_entity_poly.type
_entity_poly.pdbx_seq_one_letter_code
_entity_poly.pdbx_strand_id
1 'polypeptide(L)'
;MEWESKAQYLFFVALMLSFANYLVGTVIPPTVEKQAQGIFGYSADIFVANLTPDWRGTNFFQLFAIFFPACTGILSGVNICGDLKDPATAIPKGTLMAIFWTTLSYIVIPVTAGACMLRDASGNISDMMTGNNTGGCVGLGCAHGWNFTSCTQLQNCKYGLSPSAKVSFNPKL
;
A
#
# COMPACT_ATOMS: atom_id res chain seq x y z
N MET A 1 8.58 -21.22 26.69
CA MET A 1 9.39 -20.74 25.54
C MET A 1 9.18 -21.55 24.25
N GLU A 2 8.96 -22.88 24.27
CA GLU A 2 8.83 -23.66 23.01
C GLU A 2 7.56 -23.36 22.17
N TRP A 3 6.45 -22.97 22.81
CA TRP A 3 5.25 -22.53 22.09
C TRP A 3 5.39 -21.15 21.46
N GLU A 4 6.19 -20.27 22.07
CA GLU A 4 6.40 -18.90 21.58
C GLU A 4 7.19 -18.89 20.28
N SER A 5 8.25 -19.70 20.17
CA SER A 5 9.04 -19.79 18.93
C SER A 5 8.24 -20.41 17.79
N LYS A 6 7.41 -21.43 18.08
CA LYS A 6 6.50 -22.04 17.09
C LYS A 6 5.43 -21.04 16.62
N ALA A 7 4.90 -20.21 17.51
CA ALA A 7 3.93 -19.17 17.18
C ALA A 7 4.56 -18.05 16.33
N GLN A 8 5.78 -17.60 16.65
CA GLN A 8 6.49 -16.59 15.85
C GLN A 8 6.69 -17.06 14.39
N TYR A 9 7.07 -18.33 14.20
CA TYR A 9 7.20 -18.89 12.85
C TYR A 9 5.84 -18.94 12.12
N LEU A 10 4.76 -19.29 12.81
CA LEU A 10 3.41 -19.30 12.23
C LEU A 10 2.97 -17.89 11.78
N PHE A 11 3.16 -16.87 12.63
CA PHE A 11 2.84 -15.48 12.26
C PHE A 11 3.72 -14.99 11.10
N PHE A 12 5.00 -15.35 11.08
CA PHE A 12 5.89 -15.02 9.98
C PHE A 12 5.42 -15.61 8.65
N VAL A 13 5.03 -16.89 8.63
CA VAL A 13 4.47 -17.52 7.41
C VAL A 13 3.17 -16.86 6.97
N ALA A 14 2.27 -16.53 7.90
CA ALA A 14 1.03 -15.83 7.57
C ALA A 14 1.29 -14.44 6.94
N LEU A 15 2.28 -13.69 7.45
CA LEU A 15 2.70 -12.41 6.88
C LEU A 15 3.28 -12.58 5.48
N MET A 16 4.13 -13.58 5.25
CA MET A 16 4.69 -13.87 3.92
C MET A 16 3.60 -14.24 2.91
N LEU A 17 2.59 -15.03 3.32
CA LEU A 17 1.43 -15.35 2.48
C LEU A 17 0.59 -14.12 2.15
N SER A 18 0.36 -13.24 3.14
CA SER A 18 -0.35 -11.97 2.92
C SER A 18 0.38 -11.07 1.93
N PHE A 19 1.71 -10.93 2.09
CA PHE A 19 2.55 -10.15 1.19
C PHE A 19 2.56 -10.72 -0.24
N ALA A 20 2.63 -12.05 -0.39
CA ALA A 20 2.54 -12.70 -1.69
C ALA A 20 1.16 -12.48 -2.35
N ASN A 21 0.08 -12.62 -1.58
CA ASN A 21 -1.29 -12.38 -2.06
C ASN A 21 -1.47 -10.93 -2.52
N TYR A 22 -0.93 -9.97 -1.76
CA TYR A 22 -0.89 -8.56 -2.18
C TYR A 22 -0.25 -8.39 -3.56
N LEU A 23 0.96 -8.95 -3.77
CA LEU A 23 1.66 -8.83 -5.05
C LEU A 23 0.88 -9.47 -6.20
N VAL A 24 0.33 -10.67 -6.01
CA VAL A 24 -0.51 -11.33 -7.02
C VAL A 24 -1.77 -10.50 -7.31
N GLY A 25 -2.40 -9.93 -6.29
CA GLY A 25 -3.56 -9.06 -6.43
C GLY A 25 -3.31 -7.80 -7.25
N THR A 26 -2.07 -7.28 -7.27
CA THR A 26 -1.72 -6.11 -8.10
C THR A 26 -1.63 -6.44 -9.60
N VAL A 27 -1.36 -7.70 -9.95
CA VAL A 27 -1.18 -8.15 -11.34
C VAL A 27 -2.50 -8.57 -11.99
N ILE A 28 -3.48 -9.00 -11.19
CA ILE A 28 -4.80 -9.42 -11.68
C ILE A 28 -5.58 -8.19 -12.21
N PRO A 29 -6.12 -8.24 -13.44
CA PRO A 29 -6.85 -7.11 -14.00
C PRO A 29 -8.08 -6.76 -13.14
N PRO A 30 -8.30 -5.48 -12.83
CA PRO A 30 -9.37 -5.06 -11.93
C PRO A 30 -10.74 -5.18 -12.60
N THR A 31 -11.74 -5.63 -11.85
CA THR A 31 -13.15 -5.56 -12.26
C THR A 31 -13.68 -4.13 -12.17
N VAL A 32 -14.81 -3.84 -12.81
CA VAL A 32 -15.45 -2.50 -12.79
C VAL A 32 -15.72 -1.98 -11.37
N GLU A 33 -16.02 -2.86 -10.42
CA GLU A 33 -16.19 -2.51 -9.00
C GLU A 33 -14.87 -2.05 -8.36
N LYS A 34 -13.75 -2.68 -8.74
CA LYS A 34 -12.41 -2.34 -8.25
C LYS A 34 -11.88 -1.06 -8.90
N GLN A 35 -12.23 -0.83 -10.17
CA GLN A 35 -11.97 0.43 -10.85
C GLN A 35 -12.73 1.60 -10.20
N ALA A 36 -13.99 1.40 -9.80
CA ALA A 36 -14.74 2.40 -9.04
C ALA A 36 -14.06 2.76 -7.72
N GLN A 37 -13.37 1.79 -7.08
CA GLN A 37 -12.59 1.98 -5.85
C GLN A 37 -11.20 2.60 -6.08
N GLY A 38 -10.84 2.90 -7.33
CA GLY A 38 -9.57 3.54 -7.68
C GLY A 38 -8.47 2.60 -8.14
N ILE A 39 -8.75 1.31 -8.39
CA ILE A 39 -7.76 0.31 -8.82
C ILE A 39 -7.83 0.14 -10.34
N PHE A 40 -6.80 0.57 -11.05
CA PHE A 40 -6.77 0.57 -12.52
C PHE A 40 -5.68 -0.32 -13.12
N GLY A 41 -4.88 -0.96 -12.26
CA GLY A 41 -3.72 -1.75 -12.67
C GLY A 41 -2.52 -0.87 -13.01
N TYR A 42 -1.41 -1.49 -13.40
CA TYR A 42 -0.16 -0.78 -13.68
C TYR A 42 -0.31 0.21 -14.84
N SER A 43 -0.26 1.50 -14.54
CA SER A 43 -0.27 2.58 -15.52
C SER A 43 0.84 3.59 -15.23
N ALA A 44 1.57 3.98 -16.27
CA ALA A 44 2.63 4.98 -16.16
C ALA A 44 2.09 6.36 -15.77
N ASP A 45 0.90 6.72 -16.27
CA ASP A 45 0.27 8.01 -15.98
C ASP A 45 -0.11 8.14 -14.49
N ILE A 46 -0.63 7.04 -13.92
CA ILE A 46 -0.96 6.95 -12.48
C ILE A 46 0.31 7.06 -11.65
N PHE A 47 1.36 6.34 -12.04
CA PHE A 47 2.63 6.38 -11.34
C PHE A 47 3.22 7.79 -11.31
N VAL A 48 3.32 8.46 -12.46
CA VAL A 48 3.89 9.81 -12.57
C VAL A 48 3.07 10.83 -11.79
N ALA A 49 1.74 10.73 -11.82
CA ALA A 49 0.86 11.62 -11.06
C ALA A 49 0.98 11.43 -9.53
N ASN A 50 1.33 10.23 -9.09
CA ASN A 50 1.52 9.90 -7.67
C ASN A 50 2.93 10.20 -7.15
N LEU A 51 3.91 10.47 -8.02
CA LEU A 51 5.27 10.85 -7.60
C LEU A 51 5.29 12.20 -6.88
N THR A 52 4.41 13.13 -7.26
CA THR A 52 4.33 14.44 -6.62
C THR A 52 3.51 14.37 -5.34
N PRO A 53 4.05 14.84 -4.19
CA PRO A 53 3.26 14.93 -2.97
C PRO A 53 2.15 15.96 -3.15
N ASP A 54 0.94 15.64 -2.69
CA ASP A 54 -0.09 16.66 -2.47
C ASP A 54 -0.59 16.52 -1.03
N TRP A 55 -0.33 17.57 -0.25
CA TRP A 55 -0.46 17.62 1.19
C TRP A 55 -1.86 18.08 1.57
N ARG A 56 -2.69 17.16 2.06
CA ARG A 56 -4.09 17.46 2.45
C ARG A 56 -4.19 17.72 3.94
N GLY A 57 -3.74 18.92 4.34
CA GLY A 57 -3.75 19.33 5.75
C GLY A 57 -2.76 18.57 6.65
N THR A 58 -1.84 17.81 6.05
CA THR A 58 -0.78 17.08 6.74
C THR A 58 0.60 17.57 6.31
N ASN A 59 1.56 17.54 7.22
CA ASN A 59 2.95 17.93 6.94
C ASN A 59 3.85 16.70 6.80
N PHE A 60 4.98 16.85 6.13
CA PHE A 60 6.00 15.79 5.99
C PHE A 60 6.38 15.16 7.34
N PHE A 61 6.68 15.98 8.36
CA PHE A 61 7.06 15.48 9.69
C PHE A 61 5.93 14.71 10.40
N GLN A 62 4.67 15.04 10.13
CA GLN A 62 3.53 14.31 10.70
C GLN A 62 3.42 12.92 10.08
N LEU A 63 3.54 12.80 8.76
CA LEU A 63 3.54 11.49 8.10
C LEU A 63 4.78 10.66 8.49
N PHE A 64 5.95 11.30 8.61
CA PHE A 64 7.15 10.64 9.11
C PHE A 64 6.96 10.09 10.54
N ALA A 65 6.34 10.85 11.43
CA ALA A 65 6.07 10.40 12.80
C ALA A 65 5.11 9.19 12.85
N ILE A 66 4.17 9.07 11.91
CA ILE A 66 3.29 7.91 11.78
C ILE A 66 4.04 6.70 11.21
N PHE A 67 4.96 6.92 10.28
CA PHE A 67 5.76 5.86 9.66
C PHE A 67 6.89 5.34 10.55
N PHE A 68 7.47 6.20 11.39
CA PHE A 68 8.65 5.89 12.19
C PHE A 68 8.52 4.62 13.05
N PRO A 69 7.41 4.38 13.79
CA PRO A 69 7.23 3.15 14.56
C PRO A 69 7.31 1.87 13.71
N ALA A 70 6.94 1.92 12.42
CA ALA A 70 7.02 0.75 11.54
C ALA A 70 8.47 0.32 11.27
N CYS A 71 9.41 1.27 11.23
CA CYS A 71 10.84 0.96 11.05
C CYS A 71 11.54 0.56 12.36
N THR A 72 10.89 0.74 13.51
CA THR A 72 11.42 0.29 14.81
C THR A 72 11.18 -1.21 15.01
N GLY A 73 11.97 -1.86 15.86
CA GLY A 73 11.79 -3.30 16.17
C GLY A 73 13.05 -4.16 16.01
N ILE A 74 14.14 -3.60 15.47
CA ILE A 74 15.43 -4.30 15.30
C ILE A 74 15.96 -4.88 16.64
N LEU A 75 15.68 -4.22 17.76
CA LEU A 75 16.13 -4.66 19.08
C LEU A 75 15.32 -5.82 19.68
N SER A 76 14.13 -6.14 19.15
CA SER A 76 13.30 -7.22 19.71
C SER A 76 13.90 -8.62 19.50
N GLY A 77 14.80 -8.79 18.53
CA GLY A 77 15.47 -10.06 18.26
C GLY A 77 16.55 -10.41 19.28
N VAL A 78 17.07 -9.43 20.04
CA VAL A 78 18.21 -9.62 20.95
C VAL A 78 17.84 -10.52 22.15
N ASN A 79 16.57 -10.60 22.52
CA ASN A 79 16.11 -11.38 23.68
C ASN A 79 16.18 -12.90 23.48
N ILE A 80 16.27 -13.38 22.23
CA ILE A 80 16.44 -14.81 21.90
C ILE A 80 17.92 -15.12 21.60
N CYS A 81 18.80 -14.11 21.64
CA CYS A 81 20.18 -14.28 21.21
C CYS A 81 21.06 -15.16 22.11
N GLY A 82 20.62 -15.42 23.34
CA GLY A 82 21.31 -16.28 24.30
C GLY A 82 21.31 -17.77 23.92
N ASP A 83 20.44 -18.20 23.01
CA ASP A 83 20.33 -19.60 22.55
C ASP A 83 21.02 -19.83 21.18
N LEU A 84 21.83 -18.87 20.73
CA LEU A 84 22.60 -19.03 19.49
C LEU A 84 23.94 -19.72 19.75
N LYS A 85 24.26 -20.66 18.86
CA LYS A 85 25.55 -21.37 18.84
C LYS A 85 26.76 -20.42 18.74
N ASP A 86 26.63 -19.31 18.00
CA ASP A 86 27.67 -18.29 17.80
C ASP A 86 27.07 -16.86 17.75
N PRO A 87 26.83 -16.20 18.90
CA PRO A 87 26.10 -14.92 18.94
C PRO A 87 26.88 -13.75 18.31
N ALA A 88 28.21 -13.74 18.41
CA ALA A 88 29.05 -12.62 17.93
C ALA A 88 28.98 -12.42 16.40
N THR A 89 28.73 -13.48 15.63
CA THR A 89 28.66 -13.41 14.16
C THR A 89 27.22 -13.51 13.65
N ALA A 90 26.35 -14.25 14.33
CA ALA A 90 24.98 -14.48 13.89
C ALA A 90 24.06 -13.26 14.09
N ILE A 91 24.25 -12.49 15.17
CA ILE A 91 23.47 -11.27 15.43
C ILE A 91 23.65 -10.23 14.30
N PRO A 92 24.87 -9.75 13.98
CA PRO A 92 25.04 -8.71 12.97
C PRO A 92 24.61 -9.18 11.58
N LYS A 93 24.87 -10.44 11.22
CA LYS A 93 24.47 -11.01 9.93
C LYS A 93 22.95 -11.13 9.80
N GLY A 94 22.28 -11.58 10.85
CA GLY A 94 20.82 -11.70 10.90
C GLY A 94 20.13 -10.34 10.81
N THR A 95 20.60 -9.37 11.60
CA THR A 95 20.05 -8.00 11.60
C THR A 95 20.21 -7.30 10.25
N LEU A 96 21.38 -7.39 9.61
CA LEU A 96 21.60 -6.77 8.30
C LEU A 96 20.69 -7.37 7.21
N MET A 97 20.54 -8.70 7.19
CA MET A 97 19.63 -9.35 6.25
C MET A 97 18.17 -9.00 6.51
N ALA A 98 17.76 -8.92 7.78
CA ALA A 98 16.40 -8.50 8.14
C ALA A 98 16.12 -7.06 7.67
N ILE A 99 17.03 -6.12 7.93
CA ILE A 99 16.91 -4.73 7.48
C ILE A 99 16.83 -4.65 5.94
N PHE A 100 17.64 -5.43 5.23
CA PHE A 100 17.60 -5.44 3.77
C PHE A 100 16.22 -5.86 3.23
N TRP A 101 15.67 -6.96 3.74
CA TRP A 101 14.36 -7.46 3.28
C TRP A 101 13.19 -6.56 3.69
N THR A 102 13.20 -5.98 4.89
CA THR A 102 12.15 -5.03 5.31
C THR A 102 12.23 -3.70 4.55
N THR A 103 13.44 -3.21 4.27
CA THR A 103 13.61 -2.01 3.42
C THR A 103 13.08 -2.28 2.02
N LEU A 104 13.36 -3.45 1.45
CA LEU A 104 12.85 -3.82 0.14
C LEU A 104 11.32 -3.87 0.13
N SER A 105 10.68 -4.49 1.12
CA SER A 105 9.21 -4.55 1.17
C SER A 105 8.57 -3.17 1.37
N TYR A 106 9.20 -2.27 2.13
CA TYR A 106 8.76 -0.88 2.27
C TYR A 106 8.90 -0.04 1.00
N ILE A 107 9.75 -0.42 0.05
CA ILE A 107 9.84 0.23 -1.25
C ILE A 107 8.84 -0.37 -2.23
N VAL A 108 8.73 -1.71 -2.25
CA VAL A 108 7.87 -2.42 -3.20
C VAL A 108 6.41 -2.03 -3.04
N ILE A 109 5.86 -2.06 -1.82
CA ILE A 109 4.42 -1.82 -1.59
C ILE A 109 3.99 -0.42 -2.04
N PRO A 110 4.65 0.68 -1.64
CA PRO A 110 4.24 2.02 -2.09
C PRO A 110 4.41 2.23 -3.59
N VAL A 111 5.46 1.66 -4.20
CA VAL A 111 5.68 1.76 -5.66
C VAL A 111 4.58 1.02 -6.42
N THR A 112 4.24 -0.20 -6.02
CA THR A 112 3.17 -0.98 -6.67
C THR A 112 1.80 -0.35 -6.43
N ALA A 113 1.52 0.13 -5.22
CA ALA A 113 0.27 0.86 -4.91
C ALA A 113 0.16 2.17 -5.70
N GLY A 114 1.23 2.97 -5.74
CA GLY A 114 1.30 4.23 -6.48
C GLY A 114 1.24 4.05 -8.00
N ALA A 115 1.60 2.89 -8.53
CA ALA A 115 1.45 2.59 -9.96
C ALA A 115 0.06 2.05 -10.33
N CYS A 116 -0.67 1.47 -9.37
CA CYS A 116 -1.92 0.76 -9.63
C CYS A 116 -3.19 1.50 -9.19
N MET A 117 -3.06 2.51 -8.33
CA MET A 117 -4.19 3.15 -7.67
C MET A 117 -4.20 4.68 -7.81
N LEU A 118 -5.39 5.25 -7.96
CA LEU A 118 -5.59 6.70 -7.91
C LEU A 118 -5.69 7.21 -6.46
N ARG A 119 -5.36 8.49 -6.28
CA ARG A 119 -5.42 9.19 -5.00
C ARG A 119 -6.84 9.34 -4.47
N ASP A 120 -7.77 9.62 -5.38
CA ASP A 120 -9.18 9.86 -5.10
C ASP A 120 -10.04 8.92 -5.92
N ALA A 121 -10.94 8.21 -5.24
CA ALA A 121 -11.96 7.40 -5.85
C ALA A 121 -13.27 7.45 -5.04
N SER A 122 -14.38 7.52 -5.76
CA SER A 122 -15.73 7.61 -5.20
C SER A 122 -16.24 6.25 -4.71
N GLY A 123 -15.88 5.16 -5.41
CA GLY A 123 -16.43 3.82 -5.17
C GLY A 123 -17.80 3.58 -5.82
N ASN A 124 -18.34 4.56 -6.52
CA ASN A 124 -19.66 4.48 -7.17
C ASN A 124 -19.53 4.08 -8.64
N ILE A 125 -20.26 3.05 -9.07
CA ILE A 125 -20.22 2.51 -10.43
C ILE A 125 -20.86 3.48 -11.44
N SER A 126 -21.77 4.36 -10.99
CA SER A 126 -22.40 5.37 -11.85
C SER A 126 -21.43 6.46 -12.34
N ASP A 127 -20.22 6.53 -11.79
CA ASP A 127 -19.20 7.52 -12.16
C ASP A 127 -18.41 7.08 -13.41
N MET A 128 -18.77 5.93 -14.01
CA MET A 128 -18.20 5.44 -15.27
C MET A 128 -18.71 6.29 -16.46
N MET A 129 -17.78 6.83 -17.25
CA MET A 129 -18.11 7.66 -18.41
C MET A 129 -18.33 6.79 -19.65
N THR A 130 -19.58 6.62 -20.07
CA THR A 130 -19.97 5.83 -21.26
C THR A 130 -20.17 6.67 -22.52
N GLY A 131 -19.79 7.95 -22.53
CA GLY A 131 -19.99 8.83 -23.69
C GLY A 131 -19.28 10.18 -23.59
N ASN A 132 -19.37 10.99 -24.66
CA ASN A 132 -18.81 12.34 -24.80
C ASN A 132 -19.51 13.32 -23.84
N ASN A 133 -19.27 13.16 -22.55
CA ASN A 133 -19.81 14.02 -21.51
C ASN A 133 -19.08 15.36 -21.56
N THR A 134 -19.82 16.41 -21.92
CA THR A 134 -19.40 17.81 -21.88
C THR A 134 -19.24 18.37 -20.46
N GLY A 135 -19.30 17.51 -19.43
CA GLY A 135 -19.02 17.87 -18.05
C GLY A 135 -17.53 17.88 -17.79
N GLY A 136 -17.01 18.98 -17.23
CA GLY A 136 -15.59 19.14 -16.91
C GLY A 136 -15.10 18.04 -15.97
N CYS A 137 -14.50 17.00 -16.54
CA CYS A 137 -13.86 15.94 -15.79
C CYS A 137 -12.47 16.41 -15.38
N VAL A 138 -12.23 16.47 -14.07
CA VAL A 138 -10.95 16.94 -13.50
C VAL A 138 -10.25 15.77 -12.83
N GLY A 139 -9.00 15.55 -13.22
CA GLY A 139 -8.13 14.54 -12.62
C GLY A 139 -7.85 13.35 -13.53
N LEU A 140 -6.99 12.46 -13.04
CA LEU A 140 -6.44 11.35 -13.82
C LEU A 140 -7.47 10.24 -14.10
N GLY A 141 -8.56 10.17 -13.32
CA GLY A 141 -9.63 9.20 -13.53
C GLY A 141 -10.28 9.35 -14.92
N CYS A 142 -10.28 10.57 -15.46
CA CYS A 142 -10.87 10.91 -16.74
C CYS A 142 -10.16 10.20 -17.91
N ALA A 143 -8.83 10.11 -17.85
CA ALA A 143 -8.03 9.39 -18.84
C ALA A 143 -8.33 7.88 -18.85
N HIS A 144 -8.81 7.35 -17.72
CA HIS A 144 -9.21 5.96 -17.55
C HIS A 144 -10.73 5.73 -17.67
N GLY A 145 -11.51 6.73 -18.09
CA GLY A 145 -12.96 6.60 -18.33
C GLY A 145 -13.84 6.76 -17.09
N TRP A 146 -13.34 7.38 -16.01
CA TRP A 146 -14.08 7.60 -14.76
C TRP A 146 -14.11 9.07 -14.35
N ASN A 147 -15.26 9.56 -13.88
CA ASN A 147 -15.42 10.94 -13.44
C ASN A 147 -15.56 11.03 -11.91
N PHE A 148 -14.44 11.26 -11.22
CA PHE A 148 -14.40 11.45 -9.76
C PHE A 148 -14.44 12.92 -9.33
N THR A 149 -14.81 13.84 -10.23
CA THR A 149 -14.69 15.30 -9.99
C THR A 149 -15.45 15.78 -8.75
N SER A 150 -16.69 15.31 -8.55
CA SER A 150 -17.52 15.68 -7.39
C SER A 150 -16.85 15.35 -6.06
N CYS A 151 -16.17 14.21 -6.03
CA CYS A 151 -15.49 13.67 -4.87
C CYS A 151 -14.21 14.44 -4.55
N THR A 152 -13.42 14.74 -5.59
CA THR A 152 -12.17 15.50 -5.46
C THR A 152 -12.44 16.95 -5.05
N GLN A 153 -13.49 17.60 -5.57
CA GLN A 153 -13.83 18.97 -5.18
C GLN A 153 -14.31 19.07 -3.73
N LEU A 154 -15.10 18.10 -3.27
CA LEU A 154 -15.61 18.05 -1.90
C LEU A 154 -14.60 17.49 -0.89
N GLN A 155 -13.45 17.00 -1.36
CA GLN A 155 -12.41 16.35 -0.54
C GLN A 155 -12.97 15.23 0.36
N ASN A 156 -14.03 14.56 -0.07
CA ASN A 156 -14.78 13.58 0.73
C ASN A 156 -14.69 12.15 0.17
N CYS A 157 -13.61 11.85 -0.56
CA CYS A 157 -13.44 10.57 -1.20
C CYS A 157 -13.28 9.42 -0.22
N LYS A 158 -14.13 8.40 -0.42
CA LYS A 158 -14.20 7.22 0.43
C LYS A 158 -13.16 6.17 0.08
N TYR A 159 -12.64 6.16 -1.15
CA TYR A 159 -11.67 5.19 -1.66
C TYR A 159 -10.51 5.90 -2.37
N GLY A 160 -9.41 5.16 -2.60
CA GLY A 160 -8.15 5.70 -3.16
C GLY A 160 -6.98 5.68 -2.17
N LEU A 161 -5.84 6.25 -2.58
CA LEU A 161 -4.60 6.32 -1.79
C LEU A 161 -4.55 7.47 -0.78
N SER A 162 -5.52 8.39 -0.81
CA SER A 162 -5.60 9.49 0.14
C SER A 162 -5.68 8.99 1.61
N PRO A 163 -5.06 9.68 2.59
CA PRO A 163 -5.09 9.25 4.00
C PRO A 163 -6.49 9.05 4.60
N SER A 164 -7.49 9.74 4.06
CA SER A 164 -8.89 9.64 4.50
C SER A 164 -9.68 8.55 3.76
N ALA A 165 -9.09 7.94 2.73
CA ALA A 165 -9.73 6.96 1.89
C ALA A 165 -9.48 5.52 2.38
N LYS A 166 -10.49 4.67 2.24
CA LYS A 166 -10.39 3.23 2.48
C LYS A 166 -9.69 2.59 1.28
N VAL A 167 -8.53 1.97 1.52
CA VAL A 167 -7.91 1.10 0.52
C VAL A 167 -8.57 -0.28 0.59
N SER A 168 -9.50 -0.59 -0.34
CA SER A 168 -10.22 -1.87 -0.35
C SER A 168 -9.50 -2.92 -1.22
N PHE A 169 -8.38 -3.43 -0.73
CA PHE A 169 -7.86 -4.72 -1.17
C PHE A 169 -8.72 -5.81 -0.51
N ASN A 170 -9.87 -6.12 -1.09
CA ASN A 170 -10.62 -7.31 -0.71
C ASN A 170 -9.97 -8.49 -1.45
N PRO A 171 -9.27 -9.42 -0.76
CA PRO A 171 -8.89 -10.67 -1.38
C PRO A 171 -10.18 -11.47 -1.55
N LYS A 172 -10.83 -11.36 -2.72
CA LYS A 172 -11.78 -12.41 -3.13
C LYS A 172 -10.94 -13.63 -3.51
N LEU A 173 -10.58 -14.42 -2.50
CA LEU A 173 -10.17 -15.82 -2.57
C LEU A 173 -11.16 -16.61 -1.71
#